data_AF-A0A2W4Z080-F1
#
_entry.id   AF-A0A2W4Z080-F1
#
_cell.length_a   1.000
_cell.length_b   1.000
_cell.length_c   1.000
_cell.angle_alpha   90.00
_cell.angle_beta   90.00
_cell.angle_gamma   90.00
#
_symmetry.space_group_name_H-M   'P 1'
#
loop_
_entity.id
_entity.type
_entity.pdbx_description
1 polymer ?
#
loop_
_entity_poly.entity_id
_entity_poly.type
_entity_poly.pdbx_seq_one_letter_code
_entity_poly.pdbx_strand_id
1 'polypeptide(L)' 'PTTLVGCAEDQLVPLPLIEELSAALPISRGLHIINSIYGHDAFLKAPADIAPIIAQCLENAP' A
#
# COMPACT_ATOMS: atom_id res chain seq x y z
N PRO A 1 -9.34 8.33 -8.00
CA PRO A 1 -9.16 7.93 -6.58
C PRO A 1 -8.01 6.92 -6.51
N THR A 2 -7.16 7.01 -5.49
CA THR A 2 -5.93 6.21 -5.40
C THR A 2 -5.85 5.51 -4.05
N THR A 3 -5.62 4.20 -4.06
CA THR A 3 -5.31 3.41 -2.86
C THR A 3 -3.80 3.23 -2.78
N LEU A 4 -3.20 3.47 -1.62
CA LEU A 4 -1.78 3.26 -1.38
C LEU A 4 -1.57 2.06 -0.45
N VAL A 5 -0.51 1.31 -0.71
CA VAL A 5 -0.05 0.21 0.16
C VAL A 5 1.43 0.40 0.40
N GLY A 6 1.84 0.46 1.67
CA GLY A 6 3.23 0.54 2.09
C GLY A 6 3.60 -0.63 2.99
N CYS A 7 4.85 -1.06 2.97
CA CYS A 7 5.39 -2.06 3.88
C CYS A 7 6.30 -1.38 4.91
N ALA A 8 6.08 -1.63 6.20
CA ALA A 8 6.83 -0.98 7.28
C ALA A 8 8.34 -1.30 7.20
N GLU A 9 8.70 -2.49 6.72
CA GLU A 9 10.08 -2.96 6.55
C GLU A 9 10.67 -2.66 5.16
N ASP A 10 9.98 -1.90 4.30
CA ASP A 10 10.53 -1.50 3.00
C ASP A 10 11.73 -0.54 3.17
N GLN A 11 12.88 -0.95 2.64
CA GLN A 11 14.12 -0.15 2.65
C GLN A 11 14.39 0.56 1.31
N LEU A 12 13.72 0.16 0.23
CA LEU A 12 13.86 0.76 -1.10
C LEU A 12 12.88 1.92 -1.29
N VAL A 13 11.64 1.75 -0.79
CA VAL A 13 10.61 2.78 -0.76
C VAL A 13 10.08 2.91 0.68
N PRO A 14 10.81 3.61 1.57
CA PRO A 14 10.45 3.68 2.99
C PRO A 14 9.06 4.27 3.23
N LEU A 15 8.39 3.79 4.28
CA LEU A 15 7.04 4.20 4.66
C LEU A 15 6.80 5.73 4.68
N PRO A 16 7.71 6.58 5.19
CA PRO A 16 7.50 8.03 5.18
C PRO A 16 7.27 8.63 3.78
N LEU A 17 7.86 8.05 2.73
CA LEU A 17 7.63 8.52 1.35
C LEU A 17 6.20 8.23 0.88
N ILE A 18 5.64 7.10 1.29
CA ILE A 18 4.26 6.72 0.97
C ILE A 18 3.27 7.54 1.79
N GLU A 19 3.60 7.86 3.05
CA GLU A 19 2.83 8.78 3.88
C GLU A 19 2.79 10.18 3.27
N GLU A 20 3.93 10.69 2.78
CA GLU A 20 4.02 11.97 2.06
C GLU A 20 3.17 11.94 0.78
N LEU A 21 3.27 10.87 -0.03
CA LEU A 21 2.44 10.70 -1.21
C LEU A 21 0.94 10.67 -0.85
N SER A 22 0.56 9.98 0.22
CA SER A 22 -0.81 9.91 0.70
C SER A 22 -1.36 11.29 1.04
N ALA A 23 -0.56 12.13 1.71
CA ALA A 23 -0.92 13.49 2.06
C ALA A 23 -1.02 14.42 0.83
N ALA A 24 -0.25 14.15 -0.22
CA ALA A 24 -0.24 14.95 -1.44
C ALA A 24 -1.34 14.56 -2.47
N LEU A 25 -1.98 13.40 -2.32
CA LEU A 25 -2.97 12.91 -3.28
C LEU A 25 -4.29 13.71 -3.20
N PRO A 26 -4.82 14.22 -4.33
CA PRO A 26 -6.06 14.99 -4.34
C PRO A 26 -7.29 14.15 -4.00
N ILE A 27 -7.26 12.84 -4.28
CA ILE A 27 -8.31 11.88 -3.94
C ILE A 27 -7.66 10.56 -3.49
N SER A 28 -7.30 10.49 -2.21
CA SER A 28 -6.80 9.28 -1.56
C SER A 28 -7.96 8.41 -1.04
N ARG A 29 -7.85 7.09 -1.20
CA ARG A 29 -8.73 6.08 -0.57
C ARG A 29 -8.15 5.51 0.73
N GLY A 30 -7.02 6.07 1.17
CA GLY A 30 -6.30 5.63 2.35
C GLY A 30 -4.96 4.99 2.01
N LEU A 31 -4.13 4.91 3.04
CA LEU A 31 -2.86 4.21 3.07
C LEU A 31 -3.02 2.95 3.93
N HIS A 32 -2.81 1.79 3.32
CA HIS A 32 -2.73 0.52 4.02
C HIS A 32 -1.28 0.20 4.33
N ILE A 33 -0.98 -0.05 5.60
CA ILE A 33 0.37 -0.42 6.05
C ILE A 33 0.36 -1.91 6.35
N ILE A 34 1.23 -2.66 5.69
CA ILE A 34 1.48 -4.07 5.96
C ILE A 34 2.84 -4.24 6.65
N ASN A 35 2.99 -5.35 7.38
CA ASN A 35 4.26 -5.76 7.96
C ASN A 35 4.69 -7.06 7.27
N SER A 36 5.94 -7.12 6.83
CA SER A 36 6.44 -8.31 6.15
C SER A 36 7.96 -8.42 6.27
N ILE A 37 8.42 -9.64 6.56
CA ILE A 37 9.86 -9.97 6.52
C ILE A 37 10.47 -9.80 5.11
N TYR A 38 9.64 -9.71 4.08
CA TYR A 38 10.08 -9.54 2.70
C TYR A 38 10.38 -8.08 2.34
N GLY A 39 10.08 -7.12 3.22
CA GLY A 39 10.31 -5.69 2.99
C GLY A 39 9.65 -5.24 1.68
N HIS A 40 10.43 -4.65 0.78
CA HIS A 40 9.95 -4.23 -0.54
C HIS A 40 9.23 -5.35 -1.29
N ASP A 41 9.77 -6.58 -1.30
CA ASP A 41 9.20 -7.69 -2.07
C ASP A 41 7.85 -8.20 -1.53
N ALA A 42 7.32 -7.64 -0.43
CA ALA A 42 6.03 -8.01 0.13
C ALA A 42 4.89 -7.89 -0.90
N PHE A 43 4.96 -6.93 -1.83
CA PHE A 43 3.94 -6.79 -2.88
C PHE A 43 3.86 -8.02 -3.81
N LEU A 44 4.91 -8.83 -3.88
CA LEU A 44 4.95 -10.09 -4.64
C LEU A 44 4.79 -11.32 -3.75
N LYS A 45 5.39 -11.28 -2.55
CA LYS A 45 5.58 -12.46 -1.69
C LYS A 45 4.52 -12.61 -0.60
N ALA A 46 3.71 -11.59 -0.36
CA ALA A 46 2.65 -11.59 0.66
C ALA A 46 1.25 -11.44 0.03
N PRO A 47 0.82 -12.34 -0.89
CA PRO A 47 -0.46 -12.20 -1.58
C PRO A 47 -1.66 -12.27 -0.62
N ALA A 48 -1.54 -12.95 0.52
CA ALA A 48 -2.60 -13.01 1.53
C ALA A 48 -2.89 -11.63 2.15
N ASP A 49 -1.87 -10.78 2.29
CA ASP A 49 -2.01 -9.43 2.85
C ASP A 49 -2.44 -8.42 1.78
N ILE A 50 -1.97 -8.60 0.54
CA ILE A 50 -2.21 -7.68 -0.58
C ILE A 50 -3.59 -7.90 -1.25
N ALA A 51 -4.00 -9.16 -1.46
CA ALA A 51 -5.23 -9.50 -2.17
C ALA A 51 -6.50 -8.80 -1.63
N PRO A 52 -6.78 -8.77 -0.31
CA PRO A 52 -7.99 -8.11 0.20
C PRO A 52 -7.98 -6.59 -0.08
N ILE A 53 -6.80 -5.95 -0.05
CA ILE A 53 -6.66 -4.52 -0.32
C ILE A 53 -6.95 -4.22 -1.81
N ILE A 54 -6.44 -5.06 -2.71
CA ILE A 54 -6.72 -4.95 -4.15
C ILE A 54 -8.21 -5.17 -4.42
N ALA A 55 -8.82 -6.20 -3.83
CA ALA A 55 -10.26 -6.47 -4.00
C ALA A 55 -11.10 -5.25 -3.59
N GLN A 56 -10.85 -4.69 -2.40
CA GLN A 56 -11.53 -3.48 -1.93
C GLN A 56 -11.28 -2.27 -2.85
N CYS A 57 -10.07 -2.12 -3.39
CA CYS A 57 -9.76 -1.05 -4.33
C CYS A 57 -10.61 -1.13 -5.61
N LEU A 58 -10.81 -2.35 -6.12
CA LEU A 58 -11.55 -2.64 -7.35
C LEU A 58 -13.06 -2.54 -7.16
N GLU A 59 -13.60 -3.02 -6.03
CA GLU A 59 -15.05 -2.93 -5.73
C GLU A 59 -15.53 -1.48 -5.64
N ASN A 60 -14.66 -0.59 -5.20
CA ASN A 60 -14.95 0.84 -5.12
C ASN A 60 -14.62 1.58 -6.41
N ALA A 61 -14.12 0.93 -7.47
CA ALA A 61 -13.82 1.61 -8.74
C ALA A 61 -15.09 2.28 -9.31
N PRO A 62 -15.01 3.54 -9.80
CA PRO A 62 -16.16 4.24 -10.34
C PRO A 62 -16.74 3.56 -11.59
#